data_AF-A0A3D2RUE4-F1
#
_entry.id   AF-A0A3D2RUE4-F1
#
_cell.length_a   1.000
_cell.length_b   1.000
_cell.length_c   1.000
_cell.angle_alpha   90.00
_cell.angle_beta   90.00
_cell.angle_gamma   90.00
#
_symmetry.space_group_name_H-M   'P 1'
#
loop_
_entity.id
_entity.type
_entity.pdbx_description
1 polymer ?
#
loop_
_entity_poly.entity_id
_entity_poly.type
_entity_poly.pdbx_seq_one_letter_code
_entity_poly.pdbx_strand_id
1 'polypeptide(L)' 'MINSYLKEQKEYPLAVIKKRAEQLKAEGKDVIDLTIGDPQEPTFPQAIQSIKQFMDSHPVSQYPLATGSHQYLS' A
#
# COMPACT_ATOMS: atom_id res chain seq x y z
N MET A 1 -16.14 -24.62 -8.79
CA MET A 1 -16.19 -23.99 -10.13
C MET A 1 -15.83 -22.52 -9.95
N ILE A 2 -14.74 -22.03 -10.55
CA ILE A 2 -14.31 -20.62 -10.42
C ILE A 2 -15.15 -19.75 -11.37
N ASN A 3 -15.58 -18.59 -10.87
CA ASN A 3 -16.34 -17.57 -11.61
C ASN A 3 -15.64 -17.22 -12.94
N SER A 4 -16.38 -17.20 -14.06
CA SER A 4 -15.84 -16.86 -15.38
C SER A 4 -15.18 -15.48 -15.43
N TYR A 5 -15.70 -14.50 -14.69
CA TYR A 5 -15.10 -13.17 -14.56
C TYR A 5 -13.67 -13.22 -13.98
N LEU A 6 -13.40 -14.17 -13.07
CA LEU A 6 -12.06 -14.35 -12.50
C LEU A 6 -11.11 -15.11 -13.44
N LYS A 7 -11.64 -15.83 -14.44
CA LYS A 7 -10.82 -16.53 -15.44
C LYS A 7 -10.28 -15.59 -16.52
N GLU A 8 -10.93 -14.45 -16.73
CA GLU A 8 -10.55 -13.45 -17.73
C GLU A 8 -9.48 -12.47 -17.22
N GLN A 9 -9.02 -12.62 -15.98
CA GLN A 9 -8.00 -11.74 -15.42
C GLN A 9 -6.67 -11.88 -16.18
N LYS A 10 -6.42 -10.90 -17.04
CA LYS A 10 -5.09 -10.65 -17.59
C LYS A 10 -4.14 -10.37 -16.43
N GLU A 11 -2.96 -10.98 -16.48
CA GLU A 11 -1.94 -10.79 -15.47
C GLU A 11 -1.64 -9.28 -15.30
N TYR A 12 -1.51 -8.83 -14.04
CA TYR A 12 -1.21 -7.44 -13.75
C TYR A 12 0.14 -7.07 -14.38
N PRO A 13 0.23 -6.06 -15.26
CA PRO A 13 1.45 -5.79 -16.03
C PRO A 13 2.72 -5.59 -15.17
N LEU A 14 2.60 -4.95 -14.00
CA LEU A 14 3.76 -4.79 -13.11
C LEU A 14 4.23 -6.11 -12.49
N ALA A 15 3.34 -7.11 -12.34
CA ALA A 15 3.75 -8.43 -11.84
C ALA A 15 4.72 -9.11 -12.81
N VAL A 16 4.51 -8.95 -14.11
CA VAL A 16 5.41 -9.46 -15.16
C VAL A 16 6.76 -8.75 -15.11
N ILE A 17 6.75 -7.42 -14.97
CA ILE A 17 7.97 -6.62 -14.89
C ILE A 17 8.78 -6.98 -13.63
N LYS A 18 8.10 -7.14 -12.49
CA LYS A 18 8.72 -7.52 -11.22
C LYS A 18 9.39 -8.90 -11.29
N LYS A 19 8.71 -9.90 -11.87
CA LYS A 19 9.30 -11.23 -12.10
C LYS A 19 10.56 -11.15 -12.95
N ARG A 20 10.56 -10.32 -13.99
CA ARG A 20 11.73 -10.13 -14.86
C ARG A 20 12.87 -9.43 -14.12
N ALA A 21 12.57 -8.42 -13.31
CA ALA A 21 13.55 -7.73 -12.47
C ALA A 21 14.20 -8.70 -11.47
N GLU A 22 13.43 -9.56 -10.81
CA GLU A 22 13.93 -10.60 -9.91
C GLU A 22 14.85 -11.60 -10.62
N GLN A 23 14.48 -12.03 -11.83
CA GLN A 23 15.34 -12.90 -12.65
C GLN A 23 16.68 -12.23 -12.99
N LEU A 24 16.66 -10.96 -13.43
CA LEU A 24 17.89 -10.23 -13.77
C LEU A 24 18.79 -10.04 -12.54
N LYS A 25 18.21 -9.76 -11.36
CA LYS A 25 18.96 -9.72 -10.09
C LYS A 25 19.61 -11.08 -9.78
N ALA A 26 18.89 -12.19 -9.98
CA ALA A 26 19.43 -13.55 -9.78
C ALA A 26 20.55 -13.91 -10.77
N GLU A 27 20.54 -13.34 -11.98
CA GLU A 27 21.62 -13.44 -12.96
C GLU A 27 22.85 -12.56 -12.60
N GLY A 28 22.82 -11.86 -11.47
CA GLY A 28 23.90 -10.98 -11.01
C GLY A 28 23.93 -9.60 -11.69
N LYS A 29 22.85 -9.19 -12.35
CA LYS A 29 22.74 -7.86 -12.97
C LYS A 29 22.28 -6.85 -11.93
N ASP A 30 22.85 -5.65 -12.03
CA ASP A 30 22.35 -4.49 -11.29
C ASP A 30 21.03 -4.01 -11.92
N VAL A 31 19.98 -3.86 -11.11
CA VAL A 31 18.63 -3.54 -11.56
C VAL A 31 18.08 -2.38 -10.76
N ILE A 32 17.86 -1.27 -11.46
CA ILE A 32 17.20 -0.07 -10.92
C ILE A 32 15.68 -0.25 -11.06
N ASP A 33 14.97 -0.32 -9.93
CA ASP A 33 13.52 -0.47 -9.90
C ASP A 33 12.84 0.90 -9.85
N LEU A 34 12.23 1.30 -10.97
CA LEU A 34 11.44 2.53 -11.10
C LEU A 34 9.93 2.24 -11.11
N THR A 35 9.53 1.03 -10.70
CA THR A 35 8.11 0.61 -10.66
C THR A 35 7.48 0.80 -9.28
N ILE A 36 8.29 1.06 -8.25
CA ILE A 36 7.84 1.30 -6.88
C ILE A 36 7.16 2.68 -6.82
N GLY A 37 5.85 2.69 -6.60
CA GLY A 37 5.07 3.90 -6.36
C GLY A 37 4.98 4.30 -4.89
N ASP A 38 5.34 3.39 -3.97
CA ASP A 38 5.27 3.63 -2.53
C ASP A 38 6.60 4.20 -2.01
N PRO A 39 6.56 5.30 -1.23
CA PRO A 39 7.76 5.85 -0.63
C PRO A 39 8.45 4.82 0.26
N GLN A 40 9.78 4.79 0.22
CA GLN A 40 10.59 3.90 1.06
C GLN A 40 10.98 4.58 2.38
N GLU A 41 10.84 5.89 2.43
CA GLU A 41 11.11 6.71 3.60
C GLU A 41 10.10 6.40 4.72
N PRO A 42 10.55 6.43 5.98
CA PRO A 42 9.64 6.25 7.10
C PRO A 42 8.60 7.37 7.13
N THR A 43 7.40 7.03 7.60
CA THR A 43 6.37 8.02 7.89
C THR A 43 6.92 9.10 8.82
N PHE A 44 6.56 10.36 8.56
CA PHE A 44 6.93 11.50 9.38
C PHE A 44 6.70 11.23 10.89
N PRO A 45 7.73 11.30 11.75
CA PRO A 45 7.63 10.81 13.13
C PRO A 45 6.49 11.42 13.96
N GLN A 46 6.17 12.69 13.72
CA GLN A 46 5.12 13.42 14.42
C GLN A 46 3.73 12.87 14.07
N ALA A 47 3.52 12.38 12.84
CA ALA A 47 2.26 11.73 12.49
C ALA A 47 2.06 10.45 13.32
N ILE A 48 3.13 9.65 13.49
CA ILE A 48 3.11 8.45 14.33
C ILE A 48 2.82 8.82 15.80
N GLN A 49 3.47 9.87 16.32
CA GLN A 49 3.27 10.33 17.68
C GLN A 49 1.83 10.81 17.92
N SER A 50 1.27 11.61 17.02
CA SER A 50 -0.10 12.11 17.10
C SER A 50 -1.12 10.96 17.10
N ILE A 51 -0.91 9.94 16.24
CA ILE A 51 -1.78 8.75 16.22
C ILE A 51 -1.73 8.02 17.56
N LYS A 52 -0.53 7.79 18.12
CA LYS A 52 -0.38 7.13 19.43
C LYS A 52 -1.13 7.88 20.54
N GLN A 53 -0.92 9.19 20.64
CA GLN A 53 -1.60 10.05 21.63
C GLN A 53 -3.12 10.06 21.45
N PHE A 54 -3.60 10.04 20.21
CA PHE A 54 -5.03 9.94 19.93
C PHE A 54 -5.59 8.61 20.44
N MET A 55 -4.91 7.49 20.21
CA MET A 55 -5.34 6.17 20.67
C MET A 55 -5.33 6.06 22.19
N ASP A 56 -4.34 6.66 22.87
CA ASP A 56 -4.28 6.69 24.34
C ASP A 56 -5.47 7.44 24.95
N SER A 57 -5.97 8.48 24.27
CA SER A 57 -7.11 9.30 24.72
C SER A 57 -8.48 8.80 24.23
N HIS A 58 -8.52 7.90 23.24
CA HIS A 58 -9.73 7.36 22.64
C HIS A 58 -9.71 5.81 22.69
N PRO A 59 -9.86 5.22 23.89
CA PRO A 59 -9.66 3.78 24.09
C PRO A 59 -10.77 2.92 23.47
N VAL A 60 -11.89 3.53 23.05
CA VAL A 60 -13.00 2.86 22.38
C VAL A 60 -13.03 3.26 20.92
N SER A 61 -12.68 2.32 20.04
CA SER A 61 -12.79 2.51 18.60
C SER A 61 -14.27 2.49 18.18
N GLN A 62 -14.71 3.50 17.44
CA GLN A 62 -16.03 3.54 16.80
C GLN A 62 -15.86 3.44 15.28
N TYR A 63 -16.89 2.91 14.60
CA TYR A 63 -16.90 2.91 13.14
C TYR A 63 -16.88 4.36 12.63
N PRO A 64 -16.06 4.65 11.60
CA PRO A 64 -16.14 5.95 10.94
C PRO A 64 -17.49 6.08 10.22
N LEU A 65 -17.90 7.32 9.96
CA LEU A 65 -19.04 7.60 9.10
C LEU A 65 -18.77 7.06 7.69
N ALA A 66 -19.79 6.53 7.03
CA ALA A 66 -19.68 6.02 5.65
C ALA A 66 -19.18 7.08 4.66
N THR A 67 -19.45 8.36 4.95
CA THR A 67 -19.03 9.52 4.17
C THR A 67 -17.68 10.09 4.60
N GLY A 68 -17.03 9.51 5.61
CA GLY A 68 -15.96 10.18 6.35
C GLY A 68 -16.48 11.32 7.23
N SER A 69 -15.58 11.92 8.02
CA SER A 69 -15.92 13.06 8.87
C SER A 69 -15.61 14.38 8.17
N HIS A 70 -16.61 15.24 8.02
CA HIS A 70 -16.44 16.60 7.46
C HIS A 70 -15.53 17.49 8.30
N GLN A 71 -15.32 17.17 9.58
CA GLN A 71 -14.44 17.92 10.48
C GLN A 71 -12.98 17.94 10.02
N TYR A 72 -12.56 16.96 9.22
CA TYR A 72 -11.18 16.87 8.71
C TYR A 72 -11.00 17.43 7.29
N LEU A 73 -12.03 18.09 6.73
CA LEU A 73 -11.99 18.68 5.38
C LEU A 73 -11.84 20.21 5.38
N SER A 74 -11.83 20.85 6.54
CA SER A 74 -11.63 22.29 6.75
C SER A 74 -10.20 22.61 7.15
#